data_AF-A0A960UZ19-F1
#
_entry.id   AF-A0A960UZ19-F1
#
_cell.length_a   1.000
_cell.length_b   1.000
_cell.length_c   1.000
_cell.angle_alpha   90.00
_cell.angle_beta   90.00
_cell.angle_gamma   90.00
#
_symmetry.space_group_name_H-M   'P 1'
#
loop_
_entity.id
_entity.type
_entity.pdbx_description
1 polymer ?
#
loop_
_entity_poly.entity_id
_entity_poly.type
_entity_poly.pdbx_seq_one_letter_code
_entity_poly.pdbx_strand_id
1 'polypeptide(L)'
;LIYDVIDASGDFYIGHSTKDSRSLMNVTFNCKSDELNAKFLEESKKQGMDGLKGHRSVGGLRASIYNAMSQEGCKALADFMKDFAQRNG
;
A
#
# COMPACT_ATOMS: atom_id res chain seq x y z
N LEU A 1 2.25 8.13 -8.00
CA LEU A 1 2.98 6.86 -7.91
C LEU A 1 2.17 5.78 -7.20
N ILE A 2 2.02 5.82 -5.87
CA ILE A 2 1.34 4.74 -5.11
C ILE A 2 -0.14 4.65 -5.46
N TYR A 3 -0.86 5.78 -5.49
CA TYR A 3 -2.27 5.78 -5.92
C TYR A 3 -2.45 5.30 -7.36
N ASP A 4 -1.49 5.56 -8.26
CA ASP A 4 -1.57 5.06 -9.63
C ASP A 4 -1.51 3.53 -9.67
N VAL A 5 -0.69 2.92 -8.80
CA VAL A 5 -0.66 1.45 -8.66
C VAL A 5 -1.98 0.93 -8.10
N ILE A 6 -2.54 1.59 -7.08
CA ILE A 6 -3.83 1.21 -6.50
C ILE A 6 -4.92 1.26 -7.57
N ASP A 7 -5.02 2.37 -8.30
CA ASP A 7 -6.05 2.58 -9.33
C ASP A 7 -5.88 1.66 -10.54
N ALA A 8 -4.64 1.28 -10.90
CA ALA A 8 -4.36 0.37 -12.00
C ALA A 8 -4.52 -1.12 -11.62
N SER A 9 -4.64 -1.44 -10.33
CA SER A 9 -4.68 -2.82 -9.83
C SER A 9 -6.05 -3.50 -9.90
N GLY A 10 -7.06 -2.83 -10.48
CA GLY A 10 -8.42 -3.36 -10.56
C GLY A 10 -9.06 -3.46 -9.17
N ASP A 11 -9.41 -4.68 -8.78
CA ASP A 11 -10.00 -5.02 -7.48
C ASP A 11 -8.98 -5.56 -6.47
N PHE A 12 -7.69 -5.66 -6.85
CA PHE A 12 -6.66 -6.20 -5.97
C PHE A 12 -6.32 -5.27 -4.81
N TYR A 13 -6.09 -3.98 -5.08
CA TYR A 13 -5.93 -2.95 -4.04
C TYR A 13 -7.15 -2.02 -4.02
N ILE A 14 -7.75 -1.87 -2.84
CA ILE A 14 -8.93 -1.06 -2.62
C ILE A 14 -8.55 0.10 -1.72
N GLY A 15 -8.55 1.33 -2.26
CA GLY A 15 -8.33 2.54 -1.48
C GLY A 15 -9.49 2.80 -0.51
N HIS A 16 -9.19 3.23 0.72
CA HIS A 16 -10.24 3.52 1.71
C HIS A 16 -11.03 4.80 1.40
N SER A 17 -10.36 5.80 0.83
CA SER A 17 -10.97 7.10 0.53
C SER A 17 -11.37 7.20 -0.94
N THR A 18 -12.45 7.93 -1.21
CA THR A 18 -12.82 8.37 -2.56
C THR A 18 -11.68 9.19 -3.18
N LYS A 19 -11.58 9.15 -4.52
CA LYS A 19 -10.44 9.74 -5.25
C LYS A 19 -10.16 11.19 -4.87
N ASP A 20 -11.21 11.99 -4.74
CA ASP A 20 -11.10 13.44 -4.46
C ASP A 20 -10.79 13.76 -2.98
N SER A 21 -10.84 12.77 -2.09
CA SER A 21 -10.57 12.93 -0.65
C SER A 21 -9.28 12.22 -0.21
N ARG A 22 -8.47 11.76 -1.16
CA ARG A 22 -7.22 11.05 -0.90
C ARG A 22 -6.18 11.96 -0.26
N SER A 23 -5.58 11.48 0.82
CA SER A 23 -4.47 12.18 1.47
C SER A 23 -3.20 12.02 0.64
N LEU A 24 -2.50 13.12 0.40
CA LEU A 24 -1.16 13.10 -0.21
C LEU A 24 -0.09 12.55 0.74
N MET A 25 -0.39 12.42 2.04
CA MET A 25 0.58 12.06 3.08
C MET A 25 0.33 10.69 3.70
N ASN A 26 -0.93 10.25 3.77
CA ASN A 26 -1.30 8.97 4.39
C ASN A 26 -2.16 8.17 3.42
N VAL A 27 -1.50 7.31 2.63
CA VAL A 27 -2.16 6.47 1.64
C VAL A 27 -2.67 5.21 2.32
N THR A 28 -3.98 5.11 2.51
CA THR A 28 -4.65 3.98 3.16
C THR A 28 -5.36 3.09 2.13
N PHE A 29 -5.13 1.78 2.20
CA PHE A 29 -5.69 0.80 1.27
C PHE A 29 -5.73 -0.61 1.87
N ASN A 30 -6.52 -1.48 1.26
CA ASN A 30 -6.61 -2.90 1.56
C ASN A 30 -6.24 -3.73 0.33
N CYS A 31 -5.72 -4.93 0.54
CA CYS A 31 -5.75 -6.01 -0.44
C CYS A 31 -7.17 -6.60 -0.55
N LYS A 32 -7.42 -7.44 -1.56
CA LYS A 32 -8.69 -8.16 -1.74
C LYS A 32 -9.11 -9.07 -0.57
N SER A 33 -8.19 -9.40 0.36
CA SER A 33 -8.50 -10.15 1.58
C SER A 33 -7.53 -9.82 2.73
N ASP A 34 -7.93 -10.16 3.96
CA ASP A 34 -7.12 -9.94 5.16
C ASP A 34 -5.88 -10.85 5.22
N GLU A 35 -5.95 -12.05 4.66
CA GLU A 35 -4.80 -12.93 4.51
C GLU A 35 -3.73 -12.29 3.62
N LEU A 36 -4.15 -11.61 2.56
CA LEU A 36 -3.24 -10.89 1.67
C LEU A 36 -2.70 -9.61 2.33
N ASN A 37 -3.48 -8.93 3.17
CA ASN A 37 -2.97 -7.85 4.00
C ASN A 37 -1.84 -8.35 4.92
N ALA A 38 -2.04 -9.49 5.60
CA ALA A 38 -1.03 -10.08 6.46
C ALA A 38 0.23 -10.49 5.69
N LYS A 39 0.06 -11.16 4.55
CA LYS A 39 1.17 -11.58 3.68
C LYS A 39 1.95 -10.39 3.12
N PHE A 40 1.26 -9.32 2.72
CA PHE A 40 1.88 -8.08 2.25
C PHE A 40 2.77 -7.47 3.34
N LEU A 41 2.29 -7.39 4.59
CA LEU A 41 3.07 -6.86 5.71
C LEU A 41 4.30 -7.71 6.02
N GLU A 42 4.18 -9.04 5.93
CA GLU A 42 5.31 -9.94 6.14
C GLU A 42 6.38 -9.79 5.05
N GLU A 43 5.98 -9.79 3.78
CA GLU A 43 6.91 -9.69 2.65
C GLU A 43 7.55 -8.31 2.53
N SER A 44 6.78 -7.23 2.70
CA SER A 44 7.30 -5.86 2.67
C SER A 44 8.34 -5.62 3.75
N LYS A 45 8.12 -6.15 4.97
CA LYS A 45 9.07 -6.08 6.07
C LYS A 45 10.39 -6.80 5.75
N LYS A 46 10.35 -7.95 5.05
CA LYS A 46 11.55 -8.66 4.59
C LYS A 46 12.36 -7.83 3.57
N GLN A 47 11.72 -6.92 2.85
CA GLN A 47 12.36 -5.98 1.93
C GLN A 47 12.75 -4.65 2.58
N GLY A 48 12.67 -4.55 3.92
CA GLY A 48 13.01 -3.34 4.66
C GLY A 48 11.95 -2.23 4.61
N MET A 49 10.77 -2.52 4.07
CA MET A 49 9.63 -1.59 4.04
C MET A 49 8.77 -1.82 5.29
N ASP A 50 9.16 -1.21 6.41
CA ASP A 50 8.42 -1.30 7.68
C ASP A 50 7.40 -0.16 7.84
N GLY A 51 6.51 -0.27 8.82
CA GLY A 51 5.54 0.78 9.18
C GLY A 51 4.29 0.83 8.30
N LEU A 52 4.07 -0.18 7.44
CA LEU A 52 2.93 -0.24 6.52
C LEU A 52 1.62 -0.74 7.14
N LYS A 53 1.64 -1.16 8.41
CA LYS A 53 0.44 -1.66 9.10
C LYS A 53 -0.55 -0.52 9.32
N GLY A 54 -1.79 -0.72 8.85
CA GLY A 54 -2.88 0.21 9.04
C GLY A 54 -3.29 0.39 10.51
N HIS A 55 -4.14 1.38 10.78
CA HIS A 55 -4.58 1.67 12.13
C HIS A 55 -5.48 0.55 12.67
N ARG A 56 -5.33 0.19 13.95
CA ARG A 56 -6.04 -0.93 14.59
C ARG A 56 -7.56 -0.94 14.41
N SER A 57 -8.19 0.22 14.26
CA SER A 57 -9.64 0.35 14.12
C SER A 57 -10.16 0.09 12.71
N VAL A 58 -9.30 0.25 11.70
CA VAL A 58 -9.67 0.13 10.27
C VAL A 58 -9.03 -1.12 9.66
N GLY A 59 -7.93 -1.61 10.24
CA GLY A 59 -7.14 -2.70 9.68
C GLY A 59 -6.33 -2.24 8.47
N GLY A 60 -6.01 -3.20 7.59
CA GLY A 60 -5.43 -2.89 6.30
C GLY A 60 -3.99 -2.39 6.31
N LEU A 61 -3.69 -1.60 5.27
CA LEU A 61 -2.37 -1.06 4.97
C LEU A 61 -2.41 0.47 4.96
N ARG A 62 -1.31 1.07 5.41
CA ARG A 62 -1.11 2.52 5.38
C ARG A 62 0.34 2.85 5.04
N ALA A 63 0.54 3.53 3.92
CA ALA A 63 1.82 4.13 3.57
C ALA A 63 1.83 5.62 3.97
N SER A 64 2.66 5.95 4.95
CA SER A 64 2.85 7.33 5.41
C SER A 64 4.05 7.96 4.69
N ILE A 65 3.78 8.87 3.76
CA ILE A 65 4.75 9.45 2.82
C ILE A 65 4.95 10.94 3.09
N TYR A 66 5.36 11.28 4.32
CA TYR A 66 5.67 12.67 4.72
C TYR A 66 6.90 13.21 3.99
N ASN A 67 7.20 14.51 4.18
CA ASN A 67 8.29 15.21 3.50
C ASN A 67 9.68 14.53 3.56
N ALA A 68 9.97 13.76 4.61
CA ALA A 68 11.23 13.03 4.75
C ALA A 68 11.28 11.71 3.96
N MET A 69 10.15 11.25 3.43
CA MET A 69 10.08 10.05 2.61
C MET A 69 10.62 10.35 1.21
N SER A 70 11.66 9.61 0.81
CA SER A 70 12.28 9.80 -0.49
C SER A 70 11.40 9.31 -1.64
N GLN A 71 11.57 9.90 -2.82
CA GLN A 71 10.87 9.44 -4.03
C GLN A 71 11.26 8.01 -4.39
N GLU A 72 12.52 7.64 -4.16
CA GLU A 72 13.04 6.30 -4.38
C GLU A 72 12.32 5.28 -3.48
N GLY A 73 12.06 5.62 -2.22
CA GLY A 73 11.31 4.75 -1.32
C GLY A 73 9.83 4.61 -1.73
N CYS A 74 9.20 5.70 -2.16
CA CYS A 74 7.86 5.64 -2.76
C CYS A 74 7.83 4.78 -4.03
N LYS A 75 8.88 4.84 -4.86
CA LYS A 75 9.03 4.01 -6.06
C LYS A 75 9.26 2.55 -5.70
N ALA A 76 10.13 2.25 -4.74
CA ALA A 76 10.38 0.89 -4.27
C ALA A 76 9.09 0.23 -3.75
N LEU A 77 8.29 0.97 -2.97
CA LEU A 77 6.99 0.49 -2.52
C LEU A 77 6.03 0.25 -3.70
N ALA A 78 5.95 1.17 -4.65
CA ALA A 78 5.10 1.03 -5.83
C ALA A 78 5.50 -0.19 -6.69
N ASP A 79 6.80 -0.44 -6.86
CA ASP A 79 7.32 -1.58 -7.61
C ASP A 79 7.06 -2.90 -6.86
N PHE A 80 7.23 -2.92 -5.53
CA PHE A 80 6.83 -4.05 -4.68
C PHE A 80 5.32 -4.34 -4.78
N MET A 81 4.47 -3.31 -4.75
CA MET A 81 3.02 -3.48 -4.88
C MET A 81 2.64 -4.12 -6.22
N LYS A 82 3.28 -3.71 -7.32
CA LYS A 82 3.03 -4.32 -8.64
C LYS A 82 3.43 -5.80 -8.67
N ASP A 83 4.63 -6.12 -8.19
CA ASP A 83 5.12 -7.51 -8.11
C ASP A 83 4.24 -8.38 -7.20
N PHE A 84 3.86 -7.85 -6.04
CA PHE A 84 2.99 -8.55 -5.10
C PHE A 84 1.61 -8.85 -5.72
N ALA A 85 1.00 -7.87 -6.39
CA ALA A 85 -0.26 -8.07 -7.11
C ALA A 85 -0.12 -9.08 -8.25
N GLN A 86 1.00 -9.08 -8.98
CA GLN A 86 1.23 -10.05 -10.06
C GLN A 86 1.39 -11.49 -9.53
N ARG A 87 2.04 -11.68 -8.37
CA ARG A 87 2.27 -13.00 -7.77
C ARG A 87 1.06 -13.57 -7.02
N ASN A 88 0.12 -12.72 -6.59
CA ASN A 88 -1.00 -13.10 -5.73
C ASN A 88 -2.38 -12.75 -6.33
N GLY A 89 -2.38 -12.16 -7.53
CA GLY A 89 -3.55 -11.73 -8.30
C GLY A 89 -4.45 -12.86 -8.71
#